data_AF-A0A371IXQ2-F1
#
_entry.id   AF-A0A371IXQ2-F1
#
_cell.length_a   1.000
_cell.length_b   1.000
_cell.length_c   1.000
_cell.angle_alpha   90.00
_cell.angle_beta   90.00
_cell.angle_gamma   90.00
#
_symmetry.space_group_name_H-M   'P 1'
#
loop_
_entity.id
_entity.type
_entity.pdbx_description
1 polymer ?
#
loop_
_entity_poly.entity_id
_entity_poly.type
_entity_poly.pdbx_seq_one_letter_code
_entity_poly.pdbx_strand_id
1 'polypeptide(L)'
;MNILDLTNKLEKGKNLGGEIVYIKEENIIYGIDSVYKDQEEQSVTVLRSKDDTIKVDHFLTLLNEIYANLGDKEVLIGSKEYTRDSVREITSIEFAQYESSKMLFINI
;
A
#
# COMPACT_ATOMS: atom_id res chain seq x y z
N MET A 1 -8.23 -1.13 -6.57
CA MET A 1 -7.62 -2.48 -6.31
C MET A 1 -8.21 -3.00 -5.01
N ASN A 2 -8.55 -4.29 -4.90
CA ASN A 2 -9.04 -4.88 -3.64
C ASN A 2 -7.88 -5.43 -2.79
N ILE A 3 -8.20 -5.90 -1.57
CA ILE A 3 -7.20 -6.43 -0.63
C ILE A 3 -6.48 -7.65 -1.21
N LEU A 4 -7.21 -8.59 -1.82
CA LEU A 4 -6.60 -9.80 -2.36
C LEU A 4 -5.64 -9.51 -3.51
N ASP A 5 -6.01 -8.63 -4.45
CA ASP A 5 -5.17 -8.21 -5.56
C ASP A 5 -3.90 -7.52 -5.06
N LEU A 6 -4.05 -6.61 -4.08
CA LEU A 6 -2.94 -5.88 -3.49
C LEU A 6 -1.99 -6.84 -2.77
N THR A 7 -2.53 -7.77 -1.98
CA THR A 7 -1.77 -8.81 -1.28
C THR A 7 -0.97 -9.66 -2.26
N ASN A 8 -1.60 -10.10 -3.36
CA ASN A 8 -0.93 -10.87 -4.40
C ASN A 8 0.22 -10.10 -5.07
N LYS A 9 0.07 -8.78 -5.29
CA LYS A 9 1.16 -7.95 -5.82
C LYS A 9 2.29 -7.77 -4.81
N LEU A 10 1.97 -7.57 -3.54
CA LEU A 10 2.95 -7.47 -2.46
C LEU A 10 3.76 -8.76 -2.30
N GLU A 11 3.11 -9.92 -2.34
CA GLU A 11 3.80 -11.23 -2.32
C GLU A 11 4.73 -11.41 -3.53
N LYS A 12 4.30 -11.00 -4.73
CA LYS A 12 5.17 -11.00 -5.92
C LYS A 12 6.37 -10.07 -5.73
N GLY A 13 6.16 -8.85 -5.23
CA GLY A 13 7.24 -7.89 -4.97
C GLY A 13 8.23 -8.38 -3.94
N LYS A 14 7.73 -8.96 -2.84
CA LYS A 14 8.55 -9.60 -1.82
C LYS A 14 9.41 -10.72 -2.40
N ASN A 15 8.82 -11.61 -3.20
CA ASN A 15 9.55 -12.73 -3.81
C ASN A 15 10.64 -12.26 -4.81
N LEU A 16 10.51 -11.05 -5.35
CA LEU A 16 11.51 -10.41 -6.19
C LEU A 16 12.56 -9.60 -5.41
N GLY A 17 12.52 -9.64 -4.07
CA GLY A 17 13.47 -8.93 -3.20
C GLY A 17 13.02 -7.53 -2.78
N GLY A 18 11.78 -7.13 -3.08
CA GLY A 18 11.22 -5.87 -2.60
C GLY A 18 11.05 -5.87 -1.08
N GLU A 19 11.72 -4.95 -0.40
CA GLU A 19 11.70 -4.85 1.07
C GLU A 19 10.72 -3.78 1.55
N ILE A 20 10.59 -2.71 0.77
CA ILE A 20 9.72 -1.56 1.04
C ILE A 20 8.76 -1.39 -0.12
N VAL A 21 7.53 -0.97 0.18
CA VAL A 21 6.51 -0.64 -0.82
C VAL A 21 6.24 0.86 -0.84
N TYR A 22 5.90 1.37 -2.01
CA TYR A 22 5.39 2.71 -2.23
C TYR A 22 4.13 2.66 -3.10
N ILE A 23 3.29 3.69 -2.97
CA ILE A 23 2.16 3.91 -3.86
C ILE A 23 2.62 4.80 -5.01
N LYS A 24 2.35 4.40 -6.25
CA LYS A 24 2.65 5.22 -7.42
C LYS A 24 1.37 5.77 -8.02
N GLU A 25 1.33 7.08 -8.15
CA GLU A 25 0.29 7.80 -8.89
C GLU A 25 0.95 8.61 -10.00
N GLU A 26 0.59 8.32 -11.25
CA GLU A 26 1.17 8.95 -12.44
C GLU A 26 2.71 8.87 -12.41
N ASN A 27 3.38 10.00 -12.18
CA ASN A 27 4.83 10.14 -12.14
C ASN A 27 5.38 10.39 -10.72
N ILE A 28 4.54 10.24 -9.69
CA ILE A 28 4.90 10.52 -8.30
C ILE A 28 4.81 9.24 -7.47
N ILE A 29 5.82 9.02 -6.63
CA ILE A 29 5.88 7.93 -5.68
C ILE A 29 5.64 8.50 -4.28
N TYR A 30 4.69 7.90 -3.57
CA TYR A 30 4.34 8.24 -2.19
C TYR A 30 4.66 7.07 -1.27
N GLY A 31 5.16 7.38 -0.09
CA GLY A 31 5.24 6.42 0.99
C GLY A 31 3.87 6.14 1.59
N ILE A 32 3.81 5.18 2.51
CA ILE A 32 2.60 4.82 3.24
C ILE A 32 2.79 5.18 4.71
N ASP A 33 1.96 6.10 5.19
CA ASP A 33 1.96 6.52 6.60
C ASP A 33 1.19 5.51 7.47
N SER A 34 -0.04 5.22 7.07
CA SER A 34 -1.02 4.58 7.94
C SER A 34 -2.16 3.96 7.14
N VAL A 35 -2.83 2.95 7.72
CA VAL A 35 -3.93 2.20 7.08
C VAL A 35 -5.16 2.28 7.98
N TYR A 36 -6.24 2.87 7.49
CA TYR A 36 -7.49 3.05 8.20
C TYR A 36 -8.58 2.17 7.62
N LYS A 37 -9.44 1.72 8.53
CA LYS A 37 -10.70 1.08 8.20
C LYS A 37 -11.76 2.18 8.15
N ASP A 38 -12.57 2.21 7.10
CA ASP A 38 -13.74 3.08 7.12
C ASP A 38 -14.72 2.62 8.22
N GLN A 39 -15.35 3.57 8.92
CA GLN A 39 -16.28 3.27 10.02
C GLN A 39 -17.54 2.54 9.54
N GLU A 40 -17.86 2.64 8.24
CA GLU A 40 -18.94 1.90 7.58
C GLU A 40 -18.45 0.59 6.92
N GLU A 41 -17.18 0.20 7.12
CA GLU A 41 -16.55 -1.04 6.64
C GLU A 41 -16.67 -1.32 5.13
N GLN A 42 -16.85 -0.28 4.33
CA GLN A 42 -16.99 -0.42 2.87
C GLN A 42 -15.65 -0.42 2.14
N SER A 43 -14.61 0.15 2.73
CA SER A 43 -13.28 0.25 2.13
C SER A 43 -12.17 0.31 3.18
N VAL A 44 -10.94 0.09 2.71
CA VAL A 44 -9.70 0.30 3.44
C VAL A 44 -8.99 1.51 2.83
N THR A 45 -8.64 2.50 3.65
CA THR A 45 -7.93 3.69 3.17
C THR A 45 -6.47 3.65 3.62
N VAL A 46 -5.55 3.77 2.67
CA VAL A 46 -4.12 3.92 2.91
C VAL A 46 -3.76 5.40 2.79
N LEU A 47 -3.18 5.98 3.83
CA LEU A 47 -2.72 7.36 3.81
C LEU A 47 -1.33 7.46 3.21
N ARG A 48 -1.18 8.39 2.27
CA ARG A 48 0.11 8.72 1.67
C ARG A 48 0.98 9.50 2.64
N SER A 49 2.27 9.19 2.62
CA SER A 49 3.33 9.98 3.24
C SER A 49 4.28 10.53 2.19
N LYS A 50 4.94 11.64 2.51
CA LYS A 50 6.06 12.17 1.72
C LYS A 50 7.41 11.63 2.17
N ASP A 51 7.51 11.20 3.42
CA ASP A 51 8.80 10.95 4.09
C ASP A 51 8.92 9.50 4.56
N ASP A 52 7.82 8.94 5.08
CA ASP A 52 7.79 7.61 5.69
C ASP A 52 7.14 6.57 4.80
N THR A 53 7.55 5.32 4.96
CA THR A 53 6.89 4.23 4.27
C THR A 53 7.00 2.92 5.03
N ILE A 54 6.33 1.89 4.54
CA ILE A 54 6.15 0.62 5.23
C ILE A 54 6.93 -0.51 4.54
N LYS A 55 7.43 -1.43 5.36
CA LYS A 55 8.00 -2.69 4.86
C LYS A 55 6.91 -3.57 4.25
N VAL A 56 7.25 -4.30 3.20
CA VAL A 56 6.31 -5.20 2.51
C VAL A 56 5.70 -6.21 3.47
N ASP A 57 6.49 -6.83 4.33
CA ASP A 57 6.02 -7.80 5.34
C ASP A 57 5.03 -7.21 6.34
N HIS A 58 5.28 -5.99 6.80
CA HIS A 58 4.39 -5.31 7.73
C HIS A 58 3.06 -4.97 7.04
N PHE A 59 3.12 -4.52 5.79
CA PHE A 59 1.90 -4.19 5.05
C PHE A 59 1.07 -5.43 4.71
N LEU A 60 1.72 -6.53 4.32
CA LEU A 60 1.06 -7.84 4.15
C LEU A 60 0.35 -8.29 5.43
N THR A 61 1.01 -8.15 6.58
CA THR A 61 0.42 -8.52 7.88
C THR A 61 -0.84 -7.69 8.15
N LEU A 62 -0.77 -6.37 7.97
CA LEU A 62 -1.93 -5.48 8.14
C LEU A 62 -3.08 -5.84 7.19
N LEU A 63 -2.81 -6.08 5.92
CA LEU A 63 -3.85 -6.43 4.95
C LEU A 63 -4.50 -7.78 5.26
N ASN A 64 -3.73 -8.77 5.69
CA ASN A 64 -4.25 -10.08 6.10
C ASN A 64 -5.15 -9.96 7.35
N GLU A 65 -4.76 -9.13 8.33
CA GLU A 65 -5.60 -8.84 9.49
C GLU A 65 -6.89 -8.13 9.08
N ILE A 66 -6.82 -7.17 8.15
CA ILE A 66 -8.01 -6.47 7.67
C ILE A 66 -8.92 -7.42 6.89
N TYR A 67 -8.36 -8.25 6.02
CA TYR A 67 -9.09 -9.27 5.27
C TYR A 67 -9.82 -10.26 6.19
N ALA A 68 -9.15 -10.73 7.25
CA ALA A 68 -9.76 -11.65 8.21
C ALA A 68 -10.96 -11.04 8.94
N ASN A 69 -10.97 -9.71 9.13
CA ASN A 69 -12.04 -9.00 9.81
C ASN A 69 -13.16 -8.55 8.86
N LEU A 70 -12.82 -8.06 7.67
CA LEU A 70 -13.75 -7.34 6.77
C LEU A 70 -14.03 -8.07 5.44
N GLY A 71 -13.29 -9.14 5.14
CA GLY A 71 -13.30 -9.80 3.84
C GLY A 71 -12.55 -9.02 2.76
N ASP A 72 -12.78 -9.38 1.49
CA ASP A 72 -12.16 -8.69 0.36
C ASP A 72 -12.85 -7.34 0.10
N LYS A 73 -12.15 -6.26 0.43
CA LYS A 73 -12.65 -4.88 0.31
C LYS A 73 -11.79 -4.08 -0.63
N GLU A 74 -12.32 -2.97 -1.12
CA GLU A 74 -11.57 -2.04 -1.93
C GLU A 74 -10.53 -1.31 -1.08
N VAL A 75 -9.31 -1.15 -1.63
CA VAL A 75 -8.23 -0.39 -1.03
C VAL A 75 -8.04 0.91 -1.79
N LEU A 76 -8.14 2.01 -1.07
CA LEU A 76 -8.15 3.38 -1.58
C LEU A 76 -7.01 4.19 -0.97
N ILE A 77 -6.64 5.28 -1.61
CA ILE A 77 -5.58 6.19 -1.23
C ILE A 77 -6.20 7.47 -0.67
N GLY A 78 -5.83 7.85 0.55
CA GLY A 78 -6.18 9.14 1.16
C GLY A 78 -4.99 10.09 1.25
N SER A 79 -5.26 11.39 1.41
CA SER A 79 -4.23 12.41 1.66
C SER A 79 -4.22 12.97 3.08
N LYS A 80 -5.29 12.79 3.86
CA LYS A 80 -5.40 13.10 5.30
C LYS A 80 -6.40 12.18 5.97
N GLU A 81 -6.24 11.95 7.28
CA GLU A 81 -7.28 11.36 8.11
C GLU A 81 -8.59 12.19 7.94
N TYR A 82 -9.71 11.50 7.68
CA TYR A 82 -11.07 12.07 7.67
C TYR A 82 -11.51 12.97 6.50
N THR A 83 -10.70 13.19 5.45
CA THR A 83 -11.18 13.90 4.24
C THR A 83 -11.63 12.94 3.13
N ARG A 84 -12.95 12.87 2.88
CA ARG A 84 -13.54 12.17 1.71
C ARG A 84 -13.13 12.79 0.36
N ASP A 85 -12.61 14.01 0.35
CA ASP A 85 -12.38 14.81 -0.87
C ASP A 85 -11.21 14.37 -1.76
N SER A 86 -10.45 13.35 -1.38
CA SER A 86 -9.30 12.90 -2.19
C SER A 86 -9.03 11.41 -2.10
N VAL A 87 -10.10 10.62 -1.97
CA VAL A 87 -10.01 9.16 -2.00
C VAL A 87 -9.86 8.70 -3.46
N ARG A 88 -8.73 8.07 -3.79
CA ARG A 88 -8.42 7.59 -5.14
C ARG A 88 -8.12 6.10 -5.14
N GLU A 89 -8.35 5.42 -6.24
CA GLU A 89 -7.97 4.02 -6.38
C GLU A 89 -6.43 3.85 -6.44
N ILE A 90 -5.91 2.79 -5.82
CA ILE A 90 -4.53 2.35 -6.05
C ILE A 90 -4.44 1.76 -7.46
N THR A 91 -3.75 2.47 -8.36
CA THR A 91 -3.49 2.02 -9.73
C THR A 91 -2.20 1.22 -9.83
N SER A 92 -1.16 1.64 -9.12
CA SER A 92 0.17 1.03 -9.16
C SER A 92 0.87 1.12 -7.80
N ILE A 93 1.75 0.15 -7.54
CA ILE A 93 2.66 0.14 -6.40
C ILE A 93 4.08 -0.11 -6.93
N GLU A 94 5.06 0.45 -6.24
CA GLU A 94 6.49 0.29 -6.55
C GLU A 94 7.18 -0.31 -5.35
N PHE A 95 8.22 -1.11 -5.59
CA PHE A 95 9.00 -1.71 -4.51
C PHE A 95 10.40 -1.16 -4.52
N ALA A 96 10.99 -0.95 -3.34
CA ALA A 96 12.41 -0.68 -3.19
C ALA A 96 13.11 -1.88 -2.57
N GLN A 97 14.28 -2.20 -3.12
CA GLN A 97 15.26 -3.11 -2.54
C GLN A 97 16.50 -2.31 -2.15
N TYR A 98 17.03 -2.52 -0.95
CA TYR A 98 18.30 -1.95 -0.53
C TYR A 98 19.43 -2.94 -0.78
N GLU A 99 20.30 -2.64 -1.74
CA GLU A 99 21.54 -3.39 -1.94
C GLU A 99 22.73 -2.53 -1.55
N SER A 100 23.31 -2.82 -0.38
CA SER A 100 24.58 -2.27 0.16
C SER A 100 24.67 -0.73 0.29
N SER A 101 24.52 0.00 -0.81
CA SER A 101 24.58 1.46 -0.93
C SER A 101 23.68 2.03 -2.05
N LYS A 102 22.83 1.20 -2.69
CA LYS A 102 21.92 1.61 -3.77
C LYS A 102 20.50 1.15 -3.48
N MET A 103 19.54 1.97 -3.87
CA MET A 103 18.12 1.63 -3.89
C MET A 103 17.72 1.26 -5.33
N LEU A 104 17.14 0.08 -5.52
CA LEU A 104 16.60 -0.37 -6.80
C LEU A 104 15.07 -0.39 -6.74
N PHE A 105 14.42 0.12 -7.78
CA PHE A 105 12.97 0.08 -7.90
C PHE A 105 12.50 -1.08 -8.77
N ILE A 106 11.52 -1.85 -8.28
CA ILE A 106 10.92 -2.98 -8.99
C ILE A 106 9.48 -2.62 -9.36
N ASN A 107 9.17 -2.69 -10.66
CA ASN A 107 7.83 -2.46 -11.22
C ASN A 107 7.12 -3.79 -11.48
N ILE A 108 5.85 -3.92 -11.07
CA ILE A 108 5.04 -5.16 -11.21
C ILE A 108 3.63 -4.87 -11.70
#